data_AF-A0A539E7U9-F1
#
_entry.id   AF-A0A539E7U9-F1
#
_cell.length_a   1.000
_cell.length_b   1.000
_cell.length_c   1.000
_cell.angle_alpha   90.00
_cell.angle_beta   90.00
_cell.angle_gamma   90.00
#
_symmetry.space_group_name_H-M   'P 1'
#
loop_
_entity.id
_entity.type
_entity.pdbx_description
1 polymer ?
#
loop_
_entity_poly.entity_id
_entity_poly.type
_entity_poly.pdbx_seq_one_letter_code
_entity_poly.pdbx_strand_id
1 'polypeptide(L)'
;MEQEPLPGIELSAEQIGGRTLSANDEFFAPMENLLKGSAPVWKEGEYTERGKWMDGWETRRRREPGHDWCVIRLGLPGVLRAVLVDTAFFRGNFPESFSLEAASLEEGAGVDEGVRWFSMLPVTVLAGNTVHRFPVDCPWRVTHLRLNIFPDGGVARFKAFGAALPDRTLTENYDGRIDLAGMVNGGEVLASSDMFFSDRNNMIRSGSSTHMADGWETKRRRGPGHDWAILRLGTEGIIDSAQIDTTHFKGNAPGRAKLELAQAPGVPADRMSDAAIAWKTLLPETTLAPDRIHEFAPELAAVGPATHARLSIYPDGGVARLRRWINTLPPVELEERLGRCCAAPGWVTAMAQARPFADRATLNRALEAALAALRPTDLLAALRRHPRLGESTAAAPSGRQEQGWSRAEQSCLAMAADPVKVQLARLNAEYEKKFGWIFLLCATGLSAEAVVSHLERRLAADPEAELAAAGVELAAITRLRLERLMTR
;
A
#
# COMPACT_ATOMS: atom_id res chain seq x y z
N MET A 1 8.25 31.80 -14.87
CA MET A 1 8.24 30.67 -15.81
C MET A 1 8.09 29.44 -14.94
N GLU A 2 6.88 28.90 -14.84
CA GLU A 2 6.59 27.70 -14.04
C GLU A 2 7.44 26.56 -14.59
N GLN A 3 8.43 26.11 -13.81
CA GLN A 3 9.33 25.05 -14.24
C GLN A 3 8.56 23.73 -14.27
N GLU A 4 8.79 22.91 -15.31
CA GLU A 4 8.11 21.63 -15.47
C GLU A 4 8.17 20.77 -14.19
N PRO A 5 7.07 20.08 -13.84
CA PRO A 5 7.05 19.17 -12.71
C PRO A 5 8.07 18.04 -12.91
N LEU A 6 8.71 17.60 -11.82
CA LEU A 6 9.61 16.45 -11.87
C LEU A 6 8.83 15.15 -12.19
N PRO A 7 9.46 14.17 -12.85
CA PRO A 7 8.76 12.97 -13.31
C PRO A 7 8.31 12.07 -12.14
N GLY A 8 7.02 11.72 -12.13
CA GLY A 8 6.42 10.80 -11.17
C GLY A 8 5.71 11.49 -10.01
N ILE A 9 5.59 10.76 -8.90
CA ILE A 9 4.94 11.18 -7.65
C ILE A 9 6.03 11.60 -6.65
N GLU A 10 5.78 12.62 -5.83
CA GLU A 10 6.64 12.98 -4.70
C GLU A 10 6.55 11.90 -3.60
N LEU A 11 7.43 10.90 -3.64
CA LEU A 11 7.44 9.74 -2.72
C LEU A 11 7.83 10.13 -1.28
N SER A 12 8.49 11.27 -1.09
CA SER A 12 8.90 11.78 0.23
C SER A 12 7.84 12.64 0.92
N ALA A 13 6.71 12.92 0.28
CA ALA A 13 5.72 13.88 0.77
C ALA A 13 5.08 13.44 2.10
N GLU A 14 4.92 14.39 3.02
CA GLU A 14 4.30 14.14 4.34
C GLU A 14 2.85 13.67 4.21
N GLN A 15 2.11 14.18 3.22
CA GLN A 15 0.70 13.88 3.00
C GLN A 15 0.45 12.41 2.64
N ILE A 16 1.49 11.70 2.17
CA ILE A 16 1.43 10.27 1.86
C ILE A 16 2.23 9.42 2.87
N GLY A 17 2.60 10.01 4.02
CA GLY A 17 3.27 9.32 5.13
C GLY A 17 4.80 9.46 5.16
N GLY A 18 5.38 10.29 4.29
CA GLY A 18 6.81 10.60 4.32
C GLY A 18 7.18 11.34 5.60
N ARG A 19 8.33 11.00 6.18
CA ARG A 19 8.77 11.63 7.43
C ARG A 19 10.28 11.54 7.60
N THR A 20 10.86 12.54 8.25
CA THR A 20 12.20 12.46 8.81
C THR A 20 12.19 11.53 10.02
N LEU A 21 13.25 10.74 10.20
CA LEU A 21 13.38 9.79 11.30
C LEU A 21 14.42 10.24 12.32
N SER A 22 15.56 10.72 11.84
CA SER A 22 16.66 11.18 12.67
C SER A 22 17.60 12.07 11.87
N ALA A 23 18.27 12.97 12.57
CA ALA A 23 19.41 13.73 12.07
C ALA A 23 20.50 13.73 13.14
N ASN A 24 21.76 13.92 12.74
CA ASN A 24 22.84 14.07 13.72
C ASN A 24 22.88 15.45 14.38
N ASP A 25 22.30 16.47 13.72
CA ASP A 25 22.17 17.82 14.23
C ASP A 25 20.92 18.49 13.64
N GLU A 26 20.26 19.32 14.44
CA GLU A 26 19.08 20.11 14.06
C GLU A 26 19.02 21.39 14.92
N PHE A 27 20.19 21.93 15.25
CA PHE A 27 20.29 22.97 16.27
C PHE A 27 19.50 24.22 15.92
N PHE A 28 19.68 24.79 14.72
CA PHE A 28 19.04 26.06 14.36
C PHE A 28 17.61 25.88 13.85
N ALA A 29 17.37 24.82 13.07
CA ALA A 29 16.05 24.54 12.54
C ALA A 29 15.80 23.03 12.35
N PRO A 30 14.57 22.55 12.65
CA PRO A 30 14.23 21.13 12.72
C PRO A 30 14.21 20.45 11.34
N MET A 31 14.58 19.17 11.31
CA MET A 31 14.67 18.39 10.07
C MET A 31 13.32 18.18 9.36
N GLU A 32 12.22 18.18 10.12
CA GLU A 32 10.84 18.01 9.63
C GLU A 32 10.47 19.06 8.58
N ASN A 33 11.09 20.25 8.65
CA ASN A 33 10.87 21.31 7.67
C ASN A 33 11.28 20.91 6.24
N LEU A 34 12.16 19.92 6.07
CA LEU A 34 12.60 19.43 4.76
C LEU A 34 11.44 18.96 3.88
N LEU A 35 10.44 18.30 4.48
CA LEU A 35 9.39 17.58 3.76
C LEU A 35 8.09 18.37 3.62
N LYS A 36 8.06 19.61 4.14
CA LYS A 36 6.88 20.48 4.05
C LYS A 36 6.46 20.70 2.60
N GLY A 37 5.16 20.54 2.36
CA GLY A 37 4.55 20.78 1.05
C GLY A 37 4.54 22.25 0.63
N SER A 38 4.54 23.19 1.58
CA SER A 38 4.55 24.63 1.30
C SER A 38 5.93 25.11 0.84
N ALA A 39 5.94 26.13 -0.02
CA ALA A 39 7.18 26.84 -0.36
C ALA A 39 7.85 27.37 0.93
N PRO A 40 9.19 27.39 0.99
CA PRO A 40 9.92 28.02 2.09
C PRO A 40 9.47 29.48 2.26
N VAL A 41 9.43 29.95 3.51
CA VAL A 41 9.10 31.35 3.81
C VAL A 41 10.23 32.04 4.58
N TRP A 42 10.44 33.32 4.27
CA TRP A 42 11.29 34.20 5.04
C TRP A 42 10.46 35.09 5.93
N LYS A 43 10.86 35.20 7.20
CA LYS A 43 10.24 36.11 8.16
C LYS A 43 11.26 37.14 8.64
N GLU A 44 11.06 38.37 8.20
CA GLU A 44 11.85 39.53 8.60
C GLU A 44 11.83 39.65 10.14
N GLY A 45 13.00 39.82 10.78
CA GLY A 45 13.09 40.04 12.22
C GLY A 45 12.71 38.88 13.16
N GLU A 46 12.27 37.72 12.67
CA GLU A 46 11.95 36.57 13.55
C GLU A 46 13.20 35.79 13.96
N TYR A 47 13.33 35.49 15.26
CA TYR A 47 14.43 34.74 15.88
C TYR A 47 13.87 33.71 16.87
N THR A 48 14.57 32.59 17.02
CA THR A 48 14.35 31.59 18.07
C THR A 48 15.39 31.77 19.17
N GLU A 49 15.28 31.02 20.26
CA GLU A 49 16.32 30.97 21.31
C GLU A 49 17.68 30.48 20.79
N ARG A 50 17.70 29.84 19.61
CA ARG A 50 18.90 29.24 19.02
C ARG A 50 19.48 30.04 17.86
N GLY A 51 18.80 31.06 17.36
CA GLY A 51 19.29 31.89 16.26
C GLY A 51 18.20 32.51 15.40
N LYS A 52 18.53 32.85 14.15
CA LYS A 52 17.53 33.32 13.17
C LYS A 52 16.52 32.20 12.92
N TRP A 53 15.23 32.52 12.88
CA TRP A 53 14.24 31.52 12.48
C TRP A 53 14.38 31.22 10.99
N MET A 54 14.47 29.93 10.65
CA MET A 54 14.60 29.44 9.27
C MET A 54 13.53 28.39 8.97
N ASP A 55 12.90 28.48 7.80
CA ASP A 55 11.94 27.49 7.31
C ASP A 55 12.64 26.38 6.51
N GLY A 56 13.50 25.64 7.20
CA GLY A 56 14.30 24.54 6.65
C GLY A 56 14.91 23.70 7.77
N TRP A 57 15.77 22.76 7.41
CA TRP A 57 16.68 22.10 8.34
C TRP A 57 17.99 22.87 8.37
N GLU A 58 18.52 23.17 9.56
CA GLU A 58 19.80 23.87 9.70
C GLU A 58 20.61 23.37 10.91
N THR A 59 21.86 23.02 10.66
CA THR A 59 22.78 22.44 11.64
C THR A 59 23.79 23.43 12.20
N ARG A 60 24.42 23.08 13.33
CA ARG A 60 25.57 23.82 13.86
C ARG A 60 26.73 23.84 12.88
N ARG A 61 27.44 24.97 12.85
CA ARG A 61 28.73 25.06 12.16
C ARG A 61 29.71 24.01 12.66
N ARG A 62 30.21 23.19 11.75
CA ARG A 62 31.14 22.11 12.05
C ARG A 62 32.56 22.66 12.10
N ARG A 63 33.31 22.21 13.10
CA ARG A 63 34.73 22.57 13.29
C ARG A 63 35.68 21.39 13.11
N GLU A 64 35.11 20.20 12.94
CA GLU A 64 35.82 18.92 12.79
C GLU A 64 35.44 18.25 11.46
N PRO A 65 36.34 17.48 10.85
CA PRO A 65 36.06 16.78 9.59
C PRO A 65 34.81 15.89 9.65
N GLY A 66 34.04 15.88 8.56
CA GLY A 66 32.87 15.04 8.36
C GLY A 66 31.71 15.83 7.75
N HIS A 67 30.49 15.36 7.98
CA HIS A 67 29.27 15.90 7.38
C HIS A 67 28.07 15.74 8.32
N ASP A 68 26.99 16.44 8.03
CA ASP A 68 25.71 16.25 8.69
C ASP A 68 24.75 15.44 7.82
N TRP A 69 23.86 14.70 8.45
CA TRP A 69 22.95 13.79 7.77
C TRP A 69 21.55 13.81 8.36
N CYS A 70 20.57 13.54 7.51
CA CYS A 70 19.17 13.34 7.87
C CYS A 70 18.65 12.08 7.18
N VAL A 71 18.04 11.18 7.96
CA VAL A 71 17.36 9.98 7.47
C VAL A 71 15.89 10.28 7.25
N ILE A 72 15.42 9.94 6.06
CA ILE A 72 14.06 10.15 5.59
C ILE A 72 13.44 8.79 5.26
N ARG A 73 12.26 8.52 5.78
CA ARG A 73 11.39 7.42 5.33
C ARG A 73 10.47 7.95 4.24
N LEU A 74 10.46 7.29 3.09
CA LEU A 74 9.50 7.60 2.03
C LEU A 74 8.08 7.23 2.48
N GLY A 75 7.10 8.06 2.11
CA GLY A 75 5.70 7.77 2.37
C GLY A 75 5.19 6.61 1.51
N LEU A 76 5.67 6.55 0.27
CA LEU A 76 5.49 5.39 -0.60
C LEU A 76 6.85 4.81 -1.00
N PRO A 77 7.07 3.50 -0.78
CA PRO A 77 8.25 2.85 -1.31
C PRO A 77 8.18 2.84 -2.84
N GLY A 78 9.32 2.96 -3.50
CA GLY A 78 9.31 3.13 -4.95
C GLY A 78 10.67 3.20 -5.59
N VAL A 79 10.65 3.52 -6.88
CA VAL A 79 11.82 3.66 -7.74
C VAL A 79 11.99 5.14 -8.04
N LEU A 80 13.10 5.73 -7.57
CA LEU A 80 13.36 7.17 -7.73
C LEU A 80 13.84 7.51 -9.13
N ARG A 81 13.38 8.66 -9.63
CA ARG A 81 13.70 9.23 -10.94
C ARG A 81 14.32 10.62 -10.84
N ALA A 82 14.03 11.35 -9.77
CA ALA A 82 14.61 12.66 -9.53
C ALA A 82 14.54 13.04 -8.05
N VAL A 83 15.40 13.97 -7.63
CA VAL A 83 15.30 14.66 -6.36
C VAL A 83 15.43 16.17 -6.53
N LEU A 84 14.88 16.91 -5.58
CA LEU A 84 14.96 18.35 -5.49
C LEU A 84 15.57 18.74 -4.15
N VAL A 85 16.57 19.61 -4.20
CA VAL A 85 17.22 20.20 -3.02
C VAL A 85 17.07 21.72 -3.12
N ASP A 86 16.26 22.29 -2.24
CA ASP A 86 15.99 23.72 -2.19
C ASP A 86 16.81 24.37 -1.06
N THR A 87 17.67 25.32 -1.40
CA THR A 87 18.44 26.12 -0.44
C THR A 87 17.87 27.53 -0.28
N ALA A 88 16.60 27.76 -0.62
CA ALA A 88 15.91 29.04 -0.47
C ALA A 88 16.18 29.68 0.89
N PHE A 89 16.49 30.98 0.87
CA PHE A 89 16.83 31.80 2.03
C PHE A 89 18.13 31.45 2.77
N PHE A 90 18.74 30.30 2.51
CA PHE A 90 20.12 29.98 2.92
C PHE A 90 21.10 30.58 1.90
N ARG A 91 21.45 31.86 2.09
CA ARG A 91 22.28 32.62 1.12
C ARG A 91 23.78 32.42 1.30
N GLY A 92 24.22 32.24 2.54
CA GLY A 92 25.64 32.06 2.88
C GLY A 92 25.90 30.92 3.86
N ASN A 93 24.86 30.31 4.41
CA ASN A 93 24.86 29.20 5.35
C ASN A 93 24.20 27.95 4.75
N PHE A 94 24.16 27.84 3.42
CA PHE A 94 23.79 26.61 2.73
C PHE A 94 25.00 25.65 2.72
N PRO A 95 24.79 24.33 2.64
CA PRO A 95 25.91 23.40 2.49
C PRO A 95 26.56 23.53 1.11
N GLU A 96 27.88 23.47 1.04
CA GLU A 96 28.63 23.58 -0.22
C GLU A 96 28.31 22.45 -1.20
N SER A 97 28.03 21.26 -0.65
CA SER A 97 27.62 20.10 -1.43
C SER A 97 26.73 19.16 -0.62
N PHE A 98 26.09 18.22 -1.30
CA PHE A 98 25.31 17.15 -0.68
C PHE A 98 25.58 15.82 -1.38
N SER A 99 25.26 14.71 -0.73
CA SER A 99 25.12 13.41 -1.36
C SER A 99 23.82 12.75 -0.91
N LEU A 100 23.40 11.73 -1.65
CA LEU A 100 22.19 10.98 -1.32
C LEU A 100 22.50 9.49 -1.33
N GLU A 101 22.09 8.82 -0.26
CA GLU A 101 22.10 7.37 -0.17
C GLU A 101 20.68 6.85 0.02
N ALA A 102 20.47 5.58 -0.30
CA ALA A 102 19.19 4.93 -0.16
C ALA A 102 19.31 3.54 0.45
N ALA A 103 18.20 3.06 0.99
CA ALA A 103 18.06 1.71 1.52
C ALA A 103 16.64 1.17 1.26
N SER A 104 16.53 -0.16 1.20
CA SER A 104 15.26 -0.86 1.19
C SER A 104 15.16 -1.73 2.43
N LEU A 105 14.32 -1.31 3.36
CA LEU A 105 14.01 -2.00 4.60
C LEU A 105 12.63 -2.68 4.53
N GLU A 106 12.47 -3.78 5.26
CA GLU A 106 11.18 -4.43 5.52
C GLU A 106 10.25 -3.52 6.34
N GLU A 107 8.94 -3.75 6.25
CA GLU A 107 7.99 -2.97 7.02
C GLU A 107 8.16 -3.20 8.54
N GLY A 108 8.17 -2.10 9.31
CA GLY A 108 8.39 -2.14 10.75
C GLY A 108 9.85 -2.28 11.19
N ALA A 109 10.79 -2.52 10.26
CA ALA A 109 12.21 -2.47 10.58
C ALA A 109 12.65 -1.04 10.94
N GLY A 110 13.40 -0.90 12.03
CA GLY A 110 14.03 0.35 12.43
C GLY A 110 15.25 0.68 11.57
N VAL A 111 15.75 1.92 11.69
CA VAL A 111 17.04 2.32 11.11
C VAL A 111 18.10 2.22 12.20
N ASP A 112 18.92 1.17 12.15
CA ASP A 112 20.04 0.92 13.04
C ASP A 112 21.39 0.97 12.29
N GLU A 113 22.49 0.69 12.99
CA GLU A 113 23.85 0.67 12.40
C GLU A 113 24.04 -0.45 11.36
N GLY A 114 23.17 -1.46 11.32
CA GLY A 114 23.24 -2.58 10.39
C GLY A 114 22.64 -2.30 9.01
N VAL A 115 21.99 -1.13 8.83
CA VAL A 115 21.37 -0.76 7.56
C VAL A 115 22.40 -0.61 6.45
N ARG A 116 22.19 -1.35 5.36
CA ARG A 116 23.02 -1.26 4.16
C ARG A 116 22.54 -0.15 3.25
N TRP A 117 23.19 1.00 3.37
CA TRP A 117 23.02 2.15 2.49
C TRP A 117 23.82 1.96 1.21
N PHE A 118 23.23 2.32 0.06
CA PHE A 118 23.94 2.43 -1.20
C PHE A 118 23.88 3.87 -1.72
N SER A 119 24.96 4.33 -2.35
CA SER A 119 25.01 5.67 -2.93
C SER A 119 24.08 5.78 -4.13
N MET A 120 23.22 6.79 -4.09
CA MET A 120 22.26 7.12 -5.13
C MET A 120 22.67 8.36 -5.92
N LEU A 121 23.19 9.38 -5.22
CA LEU A 121 23.88 10.51 -5.83
C LEU A 121 25.24 10.69 -5.16
N PRO A 122 26.31 10.88 -5.95
CA PRO A 122 27.62 11.23 -5.41
C PRO A 122 27.58 12.65 -4.84
N VAL A 123 28.68 13.03 -4.17
CA VAL A 123 28.85 14.41 -3.67
C VAL A 123 28.70 15.40 -4.82
N THR A 124 27.73 16.30 -4.70
CA THR A 124 27.29 17.23 -5.74
C THR A 124 27.20 18.64 -5.16
N VAL A 125 27.77 19.61 -5.87
CA VAL A 125 27.83 21.01 -5.43
C VAL A 125 26.46 21.67 -5.45
N LEU A 126 26.20 22.52 -4.47
CA LEU A 126 25.00 23.35 -4.36
C LEU A 126 25.35 24.84 -4.46
N ALA A 127 24.34 25.64 -4.76
CA ALA A 127 24.37 27.09 -4.69
C ALA A 127 23.40 27.59 -3.62
N GLY A 128 23.69 28.74 -3.01
CA GLY A 128 22.80 29.36 -2.04
C GLY A 128 21.52 29.88 -2.69
N ASN A 129 20.42 29.88 -1.94
CA ASN A 129 19.14 30.43 -2.36
C ASN A 129 18.67 29.94 -3.75
N THR A 130 18.79 28.63 -3.98
CA THR A 130 18.58 28.00 -5.29
C THR A 130 17.80 26.70 -5.16
N VAL A 131 16.88 26.46 -6.09
CA VAL A 131 16.19 25.18 -6.25
C VAL A 131 16.99 24.30 -7.21
N HIS A 132 17.57 23.23 -6.71
CA HIS A 132 18.35 22.27 -7.48
C HIS A 132 17.50 21.06 -7.83
N ARG A 133 17.66 20.54 -9.05
CA ARG A 133 16.94 19.37 -9.54
C ARG A 133 17.95 18.39 -10.11
N PHE A 134 17.94 17.17 -9.59
CA PHE A 134 18.88 16.14 -10.00
C PHE A 134 18.12 14.92 -10.51
N PRO A 135 18.36 14.46 -11.75
CA PRO A 135 17.87 13.16 -12.18
C PRO A 135 18.55 12.06 -11.35
N VAL A 136 17.82 11.00 -11.08
CA VAL A 136 18.30 9.81 -10.39
C VAL A 136 18.00 8.61 -11.27
N ASP A 137 19.02 7.80 -11.52
CA ASP A 137 18.85 6.49 -12.15
C ASP A 137 19.05 5.41 -11.10
N CYS A 138 17.94 5.00 -10.47
CA CYS A 138 17.93 3.92 -9.51
C CYS A 138 16.96 2.85 -10.01
N PRO A 139 17.41 1.64 -10.37
CA PRO A 139 16.50 0.58 -10.79
C PRO A 139 15.86 -0.16 -9.60
N TRP A 140 16.29 0.14 -8.37
CA TRP A 140 15.90 -0.59 -7.17
C TRP A 140 14.74 0.09 -6.45
N ARG A 141 13.90 -0.74 -5.83
CA ARG A 141 12.91 -0.29 -4.85
C ARG A 141 13.65 0.26 -3.63
N VAL A 142 13.26 1.43 -3.16
CA VAL A 142 13.79 2.07 -1.95
C VAL A 142 12.65 2.45 -1.01
N THR A 143 12.92 2.42 0.28
CA THR A 143 11.98 2.82 1.33
C THR A 143 12.52 3.95 2.20
N HIS A 144 13.84 4.13 2.24
CA HIS A 144 14.50 5.16 3.04
C HIS A 144 15.61 5.83 2.24
N LEU A 145 15.86 7.10 2.59
CA LEU A 145 16.92 7.94 2.06
C LEU A 145 17.76 8.48 3.21
N ARG A 146 19.04 8.72 2.95
CA ARG A 146 19.93 9.48 3.82
C ARG A 146 20.50 10.63 3.03
N LEU A 147 20.05 11.83 3.38
CA LEU A 147 20.55 13.10 2.85
C LEU A 147 21.79 13.47 3.65
N ASN A 148 22.94 13.58 3.00
CA ASN A 148 24.19 14.03 3.61
C ASN A 148 24.53 15.42 3.10
N ILE A 149 24.81 16.39 3.97
CA ILE A 149 25.20 17.76 3.63
C ILE A 149 26.62 18.04 4.11
N PHE A 150 27.43 18.71 3.28
CA PHE A 150 28.87 18.87 3.50
C PHE A 150 29.28 20.34 3.57
N PRO A 151 30.09 20.73 4.59
CA PRO A 151 30.30 20.00 5.85
C PRO A 151 29.08 20.09 6.79
N ASP A 152 28.32 21.18 6.69
CA ASP A 152 27.16 21.57 7.49
C ASP A 152 26.37 22.65 6.75
N GLY A 153 25.26 23.12 7.33
CA GLY A 153 24.51 24.26 6.81
C GLY A 153 23.01 24.02 6.83
N GLY A 154 22.30 24.72 5.96
CA GLY A 154 20.85 24.64 5.88
C GLY A 154 20.27 24.34 4.51
N VAL A 155 19.21 23.52 4.52
CA VAL A 155 18.41 23.11 3.36
C VAL A 155 16.95 23.39 3.66
N ALA A 156 16.29 24.15 2.79
CA ALA A 156 14.91 24.57 2.97
C ALA A 156 13.94 23.41 2.69
N ARG A 157 14.08 22.72 1.56
CA ARG A 157 13.26 21.55 1.20
C ARG A 157 14.09 20.46 0.57
N PHE A 158 13.68 19.22 0.82
CA PHE A 158 14.11 18.05 0.09
C PHE A 158 12.89 17.30 -0.43
N LYS A 159 12.89 16.96 -1.72
CA LYS A 159 11.81 16.17 -2.32
C LYS A 159 12.37 15.05 -3.18
N ALA A 160 11.77 13.87 -3.09
CA ALA A 160 12.14 12.71 -3.88
C ALA A 160 10.97 12.26 -4.76
N PHE A 161 11.20 12.19 -6.07
CA PHE A 161 10.20 11.90 -7.08
C PHE A 161 10.47 10.56 -7.77
N GLY A 162 9.41 9.80 -8.04
CA GLY A 162 9.54 8.50 -8.68
C GLY A 162 8.23 7.79 -8.93
N ALA A 163 8.33 6.50 -9.27
CA ALA A 163 7.17 5.63 -9.33
C ALA A 163 7.01 4.88 -8.01
N ALA A 164 5.81 4.92 -7.45
CA ALA A 164 5.47 4.07 -6.30
C ALA A 164 5.52 2.59 -6.72
N LEU A 165 6.20 1.78 -5.92
CA LEU A 165 6.29 0.34 -6.08
C LEU A 165 5.87 -0.29 -4.75
N PRO A 166 4.55 -0.39 -4.50
CA PRO A 166 4.05 -0.93 -3.25
C PRO A 166 4.43 -2.39 -3.09
N ASP A 167 4.51 -2.81 -1.84
CA ASP A 167 4.59 -4.21 -1.54
C ASP A 167 3.22 -4.84 -1.79
N ARG A 168 3.11 -5.68 -2.82
CA ARG A 168 1.87 -6.39 -3.16
C ARG A 168 1.50 -7.44 -2.11
N THR A 169 2.44 -7.79 -1.24
CA THR A 169 2.18 -8.58 -0.03
C THR A 169 1.63 -7.75 1.13
N LEU A 170 1.24 -6.48 0.91
CA LEU A 170 0.49 -5.65 1.86
C LEU A 170 -0.89 -5.22 1.32
N THR A 171 -1.17 -5.43 0.03
CA THR A 171 -2.54 -5.34 -0.53
C THR A 171 -3.41 -6.56 -0.19
N GLU A 172 -2.95 -7.38 0.76
CA GLU A 172 -3.45 -8.72 1.12
C GLU A 172 -4.75 -8.71 1.91
N ASN A 173 -5.12 -7.55 2.45
CA ASN A 173 -6.17 -7.43 3.44
C ASN A 173 -7.39 -6.63 2.98
N TYR A 174 -7.52 -6.46 1.67
CA TYR A 174 -8.65 -5.75 1.11
C TYR A 174 -9.93 -6.58 1.20
N ASP A 175 -11.05 -5.88 1.37
CA ASP A 175 -12.44 -6.31 1.30
C ASP A 175 -12.87 -6.92 -0.06
N GLY A 176 -11.90 -7.32 -0.88
CA GLY A 176 -12.05 -7.76 -2.26
C GLY A 176 -11.70 -6.68 -3.28
N ARG A 177 -11.66 -5.38 -2.93
CA ARG A 177 -11.57 -4.28 -3.90
C ARG A 177 -10.24 -3.53 -3.87
N ILE A 178 -9.45 -3.57 -4.95
CA ILE A 178 -8.18 -2.79 -5.03
C ILE A 178 -8.36 -1.55 -5.91
N ASP A 179 -8.00 -0.37 -5.40
CA ASP A 179 -7.92 0.86 -6.20
C ASP A 179 -6.72 0.85 -7.15
N LEU A 180 -6.92 0.49 -8.41
CA LEU A 180 -5.88 0.45 -9.43
C LEU A 180 -5.38 1.83 -9.86
N ALA A 181 -6.17 2.89 -9.64
CA ALA A 181 -5.74 4.26 -9.92
C ALA A 181 -4.89 4.82 -8.79
N GLY A 182 -5.08 4.34 -7.55
CA GLY A 182 -4.43 4.85 -6.35
C GLY A 182 -2.91 4.73 -6.38
N MET A 183 -2.22 5.80 -5.97
CA MET A 183 -0.75 5.84 -5.92
C MET A 183 -0.17 4.83 -4.93
N VAL A 184 -0.88 4.53 -3.84
CA VAL A 184 -0.51 3.45 -2.90
C VAL A 184 -0.47 2.08 -3.56
N ASN A 185 -1.17 1.89 -4.67
CA ASN A 185 -1.21 0.65 -5.43
C ASN A 185 -0.33 0.71 -6.69
N GLY A 186 0.45 1.78 -6.86
CA GLY A 186 1.37 1.98 -8.00
C GLY A 186 0.76 2.76 -9.17
N GLY A 187 -0.47 3.27 -9.03
CA GLY A 187 -1.06 4.16 -10.03
C GLY A 187 -0.26 5.45 -10.20
N GLU A 188 -0.20 5.98 -11.41
CA GLU A 188 0.60 7.17 -11.74
C GLU A 188 -0.10 8.00 -12.82
N VAL A 189 -0.18 9.32 -12.64
CA VAL A 189 -0.70 10.22 -13.69
C VAL A 189 0.43 10.61 -14.64
N LEU A 190 0.43 10.01 -15.83
CA LEU A 190 1.47 10.15 -16.84
C LEU A 190 1.42 11.53 -17.53
N ALA A 191 0.22 11.99 -17.85
CA ALA A 191 0.01 13.25 -18.58
C ALA A 191 -1.36 13.86 -18.23
N SER A 192 -1.47 15.18 -18.36
CA SER A 192 -2.73 15.90 -18.30
C SER A 192 -2.73 17.10 -19.24
N SER A 193 -3.92 17.60 -19.59
CA SER A 193 -4.07 18.78 -20.46
C SER A 193 -3.66 20.09 -19.80
N ASP A 194 -3.85 20.20 -18.48
CA ASP A 194 -3.56 21.38 -17.67
C ASP A 194 -3.28 20.97 -16.21
N MET A 195 -2.50 21.78 -15.48
CA MET A 195 -2.17 21.63 -14.05
C MET A 195 -2.07 23.00 -13.35
N PHE A 196 -2.80 24.01 -13.83
CA PHE A 196 -2.50 25.38 -13.45
C PHE A 196 -2.74 25.70 -11.96
N PHE A 197 -3.76 25.11 -11.35
CA PHE A 197 -4.11 25.42 -9.97
C PHE A 197 -3.63 24.36 -8.98
N SER A 198 -3.59 23.09 -9.38
CA SER A 198 -3.14 22.02 -8.51
C SER A 198 -2.63 20.79 -9.27
N ASP A 199 -1.82 20.00 -8.59
CA ASP A 199 -1.11 18.87 -9.18
C ASP A 199 -2.07 17.72 -9.55
N ARG A 200 -1.91 17.17 -10.76
CA ARG A 200 -2.70 16.05 -11.28
C ARG A 200 -2.63 14.79 -10.41
N ASN A 201 -1.51 14.54 -9.72
CA ASN A 201 -1.32 13.36 -8.87
C ASN A 201 -2.19 13.43 -7.60
N ASN A 202 -2.76 14.60 -7.26
CA ASN A 202 -3.69 14.72 -6.16
C ASN A 202 -4.93 13.81 -6.33
N MET A 203 -5.37 13.56 -7.57
CA MET A 203 -6.50 12.67 -7.85
C MET A 203 -6.31 11.24 -7.37
N ILE A 204 -5.06 10.77 -7.29
CA ILE A 204 -4.75 9.38 -6.98
C ILE A 204 -4.22 9.18 -5.55
N ARG A 205 -4.18 10.24 -4.74
CA ARG A 205 -3.78 10.18 -3.32
C ARG A 205 -4.72 9.30 -2.51
N SER A 206 -4.27 8.74 -1.40
CA SER A 206 -5.13 8.01 -0.46
C SER A 206 -6.09 8.92 0.30
N GLY A 207 -7.16 8.33 0.84
CA GLY A 207 -8.16 9.05 1.63
C GLY A 207 -9.00 10.04 0.83
N SER A 208 -9.89 10.73 1.53
CA SER A 208 -10.73 11.80 0.98
C SER A 208 -9.95 13.10 0.85
N SER A 209 -10.36 13.93 -0.11
CA SER A 209 -9.83 15.30 -0.17
C SER A 209 -10.28 16.11 1.05
N THR A 210 -9.40 16.97 1.55
CA THR A 210 -9.69 17.85 2.71
C THR A 210 -10.09 19.26 2.30
N HIS A 211 -9.71 19.69 1.10
CA HIS A 211 -9.96 21.03 0.55
C HIS A 211 -9.66 21.03 -0.96
N MET A 212 -10.04 22.10 -1.67
CA MET A 212 -9.95 22.20 -3.13
C MET A 212 -8.53 22.03 -3.70
N ALA A 213 -7.51 22.59 -3.05
CA ALA A 213 -6.11 22.49 -3.50
C ALA A 213 -5.53 21.07 -3.36
N ASP A 214 -6.21 20.19 -2.62
CA ASP A 214 -5.90 18.76 -2.52
C ASP A 214 -6.59 17.93 -3.61
N GLY A 215 -7.19 18.54 -4.63
CA GLY A 215 -7.65 17.90 -5.87
C GLY A 215 -6.78 18.25 -7.08
N TRP A 216 -7.19 17.85 -8.28
CA TRP A 216 -6.69 18.37 -9.56
C TRP A 216 -7.66 19.42 -10.09
N GLU A 217 -7.17 20.60 -10.47
CA GLU A 217 -7.97 21.71 -11.00
C GLU A 217 -7.31 22.34 -12.22
N THR A 218 -8.12 22.58 -13.26
CA THR A 218 -7.69 23.18 -14.52
C THR A 218 -8.16 24.63 -14.67
N LYS A 219 -7.52 25.37 -15.59
CA LYS A 219 -8.02 26.70 -15.99
C LYS A 219 -9.41 26.64 -16.60
N ARG A 220 -10.23 27.65 -16.30
CA ARG A 220 -11.50 27.87 -16.99
C ARG A 220 -11.28 28.01 -18.50
N ARG A 221 -11.94 27.14 -19.28
CA ARG A 221 -11.89 27.12 -20.74
C ARG A 221 -12.98 28.01 -21.32
N ARG A 222 -12.67 28.69 -22.44
CA ARG A 222 -13.60 29.58 -23.16
C ARG A 222 -13.86 29.14 -24.61
N GLY A 223 -13.13 28.15 -25.11
CA GLY A 223 -13.22 27.61 -26.47
C GLY A 223 -13.65 26.13 -26.49
N PRO A 224 -13.77 25.51 -27.68
CA PRO A 224 -14.12 24.11 -27.80
C PRO A 224 -13.06 23.20 -27.16
N GLY A 225 -13.46 21.97 -26.82
CA GLY A 225 -12.59 20.96 -26.23
C GLY A 225 -12.95 20.63 -24.78
N HIS A 226 -12.04 19.95 -24.11
CA HIS A 226 -12.19 19.44 -22.75
C HIS A 226 -10.82 19.24 -22.11
N ASP A 227 -10.78 19.08 -20.79
CA ASP A 227 -9.56 18.73 -20.07
C ASP A 227 -9.48 17.23 -19.80
N TRP A 228 -8.27 16.70 -19.73
CA TRP A 228 -8.05 15.26 -19.58
C TRP A 228 -6.83 14.95 -18.74
N ALA A 229 -6.84 13.76 -18.15
CA ALA A 229 -5.70 13.15 -17.48
C ALA A 229 -5.57 11.68 -17.90
N ILE A 230 -4.34 11.26 -18.18
CA ILE A 230 -3.99 9.89 -18.53
C ILE A 230 -3.19 9.29 -17.38
N LEU A 231 -3.64 8.13 -16.92
CA LEU A 231 -3.07 7.40 -15.81
C LEU A 231 -2.61 6.03 -16.25
N ARG A 232 -1.46 5.60 -15.72
CA ARG A 232 -1.08 4.20 -15.65
C ARG A 232 -1.70 3.60 -14.41
N LEU A 233 -2.38 2.48 -14.56
CA LEU A 233 -2.89 1.71 -13.44
C LEU A 233 -1.72 1.00 -12.75
N GLY A 234 -1.80 0.84 -11.43
CA GLY A 234 -0.73 0.22 -10.65
C GLY A 234 -0.44 -1.25 -11.01
N THR A 235 -1.44 -1.90 -11.60
CA THR A 235 -1.30 -3.19 -12.28
C THR A 235 -2.33 -3.30 -13.39
N GLU A 236 -2.12 -4.24 -14.32
CA GLU A 236 -3.19 -4.65 -15.22
C GLU A 236 -4.37 -5.20 -14.42
N GLY A 237 -5.58 -4.81 -14.80
CA GLY A 237 -6.80 -5.34 -14.17
C GLY A 237 -8.06 -5.05 -14.96
N ILE A 238 -9.16 -5.66 -14.52
CA ILE A 238 -10.52 -5.45 -15.02
C ILE A 238 -11.22 -4.49 -14.06
N ILE A 239 -11.85 -3.43 -14.57
CA ILE A 239 -12.54 -2.44 -13.73
C ILE A 239 -14.01 -2.84 -13.60
N ASP A 240 -14.47 -3.05 -12.37
CA ASP A 240 -15.88 -3.36 -12.07
C ASP A 240 -16.64 -2.18 -11.45
N SER A 241 -15.90 -1.20 -10.92
CA SER A 241 -16.44 0.01 -10.33
C SER A 241 -15.45 1.16 -10.45
N ALA A 242 -16.00 2.36 -10.57
CA ALA A 242 -15.23 3.60 -10.68
C ALA A 242 -15.89 4.68 -9.84
N GLN A 243 -15.09 5.53 -9.24
CA GLN A 243 -15.57 6.68 -8.49
C GLN A 243 -14.90 7.95 -9.01
N ILE A 244 -15.70 9.00 -9.18
CA ILE A 244 -15.25 10.36 -9.51
C ILE A 244 -15.73 11.27 -8.38
N ASP A 245 -14.79 11.76 -7.60
CA ASP A 245 -15.05 12.65 -6.48
C ASP A 245 -14.84 14.11 -6.88
N THR A 246 -15.85 14.95 -6.66
CA THR A 246 -15.84 16.40 -6.88
C THR A 246 -16.04 17.18 -5.59
N THR A 247 -15.89 16.53 -4.43
CA THR A 247 -15.96 17.16 -3.10
C THR A 247 -15.02 18.38 -3.06
N HIS A 248 -15.47 19.46 -2.42
CA HIS A 248 -14.85 20.78 -2.34
C HIS A 248 -14.92 21.64 -3.60
N PHE A 249 -15.22 21.08 -4.78
CA PHE A 249 -15.40 21.83 -6.02
C PHE A 249 -16.85 22.34 -6.17
N LYS A 250 -17.23 23.30 -5.32
CA LYS A 250 -18.62 23.77 -5.20
C LYS A 250 -19.09 24.61 -6.38
N GLY A 251 -18.20 25.42 -6.95
CA GLY A 251 -18.50 26.35 -8.05
C GLY A 251 -17.71 26.09 -9.34
N ASN A 252 -16.82 25.10 -9.32
CA ASN A 252 -15.84 24.79 -10.35
C ASN A 252 -15.69 23.28 -10.57
N ALA A 253 -16.65 22.46 -10.13
CA ALA A 253 -16.72 21.06 -10.57
C ALA A 253 -17.03 21.01 -12.06
N PRO A 254 -16.50 20.00 -12.78
CA PRO A 254 -16.85 19.78 -14.17
C PRO A 254 -18.33 19.41 -14.30
N GLY A 255 -18.96 19.84 -15.38
CA GLY A 255 -20.37 19.53 -15.63
C GLY A 255 -20.58 18.07 -16.04
N ARG A 256 -19.60 17.47 -16.72
CA ARG A 256 -19.65 16.07 -17.18
C ARG A 256 -18.26 15.44 -17.17
N ALA A 257 -18.21 14.12 -17.11
CA ALA A 257 -16.97 13.35 -17.28
C ALA A 257 -17.16 12.10 -18.13
N LYS A 258 -16.07 11.63 -18.74
CA LYS A 258 -15.97 10.38 -19.50
C LYS A 258 -14.77 9.60 -18.98
N LEU A 259 -14.91 8.27 -18.85
CA LEU A 259 -13.81 7.38 -18.51
C LEU A 259 -13.53 6.40 -19.66
N GLU A 260 -12.26 6.29 -20.00
CA GLU A 260 -11.76 5.35 -20.99
C GLU A 260 -10.66 4.47 -20.41
N LEU A 261 -10.44 3.34 -21.06
CA LEU A 261 -9.43 2.33 -20.75
C LEU A 261 -8.63 2.00 -22.00
N ALA A 262 -7.35 1.69 -21.83
CA ALA A 262 -6.50 1.21 -22.89
C ALA A 262 -5.57 0.09 -22.39
N GLN A 263 -5.19 -0.77 -23.34
CA GLN A 263 -4.14 -1.76 -23.14
C GLN A 263 -2.90 -1.31 -23.91
N ALA A 264 -1.96 -0.68 -23.20
CA ALA A 264 -0.80 -0.04 -23.78
C ALA A 264 0.48 -0.26 -22.94
N PRO A 265 0.81 -1.51 -22.58
CA PRO A 265 2.02 -1.78 -21.82
C PRO A 265 3.27 -1.34 -22.59
N GLY A 266 4.22 -0.71 -21.89
CA GLY A 266 5.50 -0.29 -22.48
C GLY A 266 5.44 0.99 -23.33
N VAL A 267 4.28 1.62 -23.49
CA VAL A 267 4.19 2.92 -24.16
C VAL A 267 4.77 4.01 -23.24
N PRO A 268 5.74 4.80 -23.70
CA PRO A 268 6.29 5.93 -22.95
C PRO A 268 5.23 7.00 -22.63
N ALA A 269 5.36 7.66 -21.49
CA ALA A 269 4.37 8.64 -20.98
C ALA A 269 4.09 9.79 -21.96
N ASP A 270 5.12 10.26 -22.68
CA ASP A 270 5.05 11.34 -23.67
C ASP A 270 4.28 10.97 -24.95
N ARG A 271 4.06 9.67 -25.20
CA ARG A 271 3.31 9.15 -26.36
C ARG A 271 1.91 8.67 -26.01
N MET A 272 1.51 8.74 -24.75
CA MET A 272 0.20 8.25 -24.33
C MET A 272 -0.99 9.09 -24.85
N SER A 273 -0.73 10.34 -25.22
CA SER A 273 -1.69 11.24 -25.86
C SER A 273 -1.79 11.06 -27.39
N ASP A 274 -0.95 10.21 -27.99
CA ASP A 274 -0.94 9.99 -29.43
C ASP A 274 -2.23 9.31 -29.90
N ALA A 275 -2.68 9.66 -31.10
CA ALA A 275 -3.90 9.12 -31.72
C ALA A 275 -3.85 7.60 -31.98
N ALA A 276 -2.68 6.97 -31.85
CA ALA A 276 -2.47 5.55 -32.07
C ALA A 276 -3.00 4.65 -30.93
N ILE A 277 -3.27 5.21 -29.75
CA ILE A 277 -3.76 4.41 -28.61
C ILE A 277 -5.24 4.11 -28.76
N ALA A 278 -5.58 2.82 -28.77
CA ALA A 278 -6.95 2.34 -28.86
C ALA A 278 -7.68 2.46 -27.51
N TRP A 279 -8.28 3.63 -27.27
CA TRP A 279 -9.11 3.88 -26.09
C TRP A 279 -10.51 3.29 -26.25
N LYS A 280 -10.94 2.51 -25.26
CA LYS A 280 -12.28 1.93 -25.14
C LYS A 280 -13.05 2.68 -24.06
N THR A 281 -14.30 3.04 -24.34
CA THR A 281 -15.15 3.77 -23.38
C THR A 281 -15.63 2.83 -22.28
N LEU A 282 -15.26 3.15 -21.03
CA LEU A 282 -15.70 2.46 -19.82
C LEU A 282 -16.96 3.13 -19.25
N LEU A 283 -16.92 4.45 -19.09
CA LEU A 283 -18.06 5.29 -18.71
C LEU A 283 -18.29 6.32 -19.84
N PRO A 284 -19.46 6.35 -20.48
CA PRO A 284 -19.79 7.39 -21.45
C PRO A 284 -19.86 8.77 -20.77
N GLU A 285 -19.98 9.83 -21.57
CA GLU A 285 -20.09 11.19 -21.04
C GLU A 285 -21.32 11.31 -20.12
N THR A 286 -21.04 11.49 -18.83
CA THR A 286 -22.03 11.42 -17.75
C THR A 286 -22.01 12.71 -16.95
N THR A 287 -23.18 13.23 -16.60
CA THR A 287 -23.31 14.44 -15.78
C THR A 287 -22.80 14.23 -14.36
N LEU A 288 -22.05 15.22 -13.88
CA LEU A 288 -21.58 15.28 -12.50
C LEU A 288 -22.27 16.43 -11.76
N ALA A 289 -22.45 16.27 -10.46
CA ALA A 289 -22.90 17.30 -9.55
C ALA A 289 -21.69 17.88 -8.79
N PRO A 290 -21.71 19.16 -8.41
CA PRO A 290 -20.66 19.74 -7.58
C PRO A 290 -20.68 19.15 -6.17
N ASP A 291 -19.52 19.18 -5.50
CA ASP A 291 -19.34 18.80 -4.09
C ASP A 291 -19.88 17.40 -3.75
N ARG A 292 -19.62 16.44 -4.65
CA ARG A 292 -20.22 15.10 -4.56
C ARG A 292 -19.28 13.98 -4.99
N ILE A 293 -19.40 12.85 -4.29
CA ILE A 293 -18.84 11.56 -4.69
C ILE A 293 -19.82 10.87 -5.66
N HIS A 294 -19.33 10.52 -6.85
CA HIS A 294 -20.07 9.78 -7.87
C HIS A 294 -19.50 8.37 -7.95
N GLU A 295 -20.34 7.37 -7.71
CA GLU A 295 -19.97 5.96 -7.80
C GLU A 295 -20.68 5.34 -9.00
N PHE A 296 -19.92 4.62 -9.81
CA PHE A 296 -20.37 3.97 -11.02
C PHE A 296 -20.00 2.49 -10.94
N ALA A 297 -20.98 1.63 -11.18
CA ALA A 297 -20.77 0.19 -11.27
C ALA A 297 -21.67 -0.43 -12.35
N PRO A 298 -23.01 -0.39 -12.23
CA PRO A 298 -23.88 -0.92 -13.29
C PRO A 298 -23.80 -0.11 -14.61
N GLU A 299 -23.37 1.14 -14.56
CA GLU A 299 -23.22 2.02 -15.72
C GLU A 299 -21.96 1.73 -16.54
N LEU A 300 -21.04 0.93 -16.00
CA LEU A 300 -19.75 0.66 -16.64
C LEU A 300 -19.87 -0.41 -17.73
N ALA A 301 -19.27 -0.13 -18.88
CA ALA A 301 -19.15 -1.10 -19.96
C ALA A 301 -18.12 -2.21 -19.62
N ALA A 302 -18.37 -3.44 -20.06
CA ALA A 302 -17.42 -4.53 -19.96
C ALA A 302 -16.29 -4.37 -21.01
N VAL A 303 -15.23 -3.65 -20.63
CA VAL A 303 -14.12 -3.31 -21.55
C VAL A 303 -13.02 -4.38 -21.59
N GLY A 304 -12.92 -5.21 -20.55
CA GLY A 304 -11.87 -6.20 -20.36
C GLY A 304 -10.63 -5.66 -19.63
N PRO A 305 -9.50 -6.40 -19.63
CA PRO A 305 -8.28 -5.99 -18.96
C PRO A 305 -7.70 -4.70 -19.53
N ALA A 306 -7.11 -3.89 -18.66
CA ALA A 306 -6.51 -2.62 -19.01
C ALA A 306 -5.30 -2.29 -18.13
N THR A 307 -4.39 -1.52 -18.69
CA THR A 307 -3.19 -0.99 -18.02
C THR A 307 -3.23 0.52 -17.85
N HIS A 308 -4.10 1.21 -18.60
CA HIS A 308 -4.18 2.66 -18.62
C HIS A 308 -5.62 3.15 -18.57
N ALA A 309 -5.78 4.34 -18.02
CA ALA A 309 -7.02 5.05 -17.84
C ALA A 309 -6.93 6.45 -18.45
N ARG A 310 -8.00 6.93 -19.08
CA ARG A 310 -8.16 8.35 -19.40
C ARG A 310 -9.43 8.86 -18.75
N LEU A 311 -9.29 9.94 -17.99
CA LEU A 311 -10.40 10.75 -17.50
C LEU A 311 -10.47 12.00 -18.37
N SER A 312 -11.64 12.26 -18.95
CA SER A 312 -11.95 13.52 -19.62
C SER A 312 -13.04 14.25 -18.83
N ILE A 313 -12.84 15.54 -18.56
CA ILE A 313 -13.79 16.42 -17.85
C ILE A 313 -14.23 17.57 -18.76
N TYR A 314 -15.51 17.91 -18.74
CA TYR A 314 -16.11 18.83 -19.70
C TYR A 314 -16.79 20.03 -19.01
N PRO A 315 -16.57 21.26 -19.52
CA PRO A 315 -15.49 21.66 -20.45
C PRO A 315 -14.10 21.75 -19.77
N ASP A 316 -14.11 21.93 -18.45
CA ASP A 316 -12.98 22.12 -17.54
C ASP A 316 -13.50 21.94 -16.10
N GLY A 317 -12.63 22.08 -15.09
CA GLY A 317 -13.01 22.09 -13.69
C GLY A 317 -12.04 21.31 -12.81
N GLY A 318 -12.51 20.91 -11.63
CA GLY A 318 -11.70 20.15 -10.69
C GLY A 318 -12.29 18.82 -10.21
N VAL A 319 -11.39 17.88 -9.95
CA VAL A 319 -11.68 16.52 -9.46
C VAL A 319 -10.82 16.26 -8.24
N ALA A 320 -11.46 15.93 -7.12
CA ALA A 320 -10.81 15.63 -5.84
C ALA A 320 -10.09 14.28 -5.88
N ARG A 321 -10.78 13.21 -6.30
CA ARG A 321 -10.21 11.86 -6.42
C ARG A 321 -10.76 11.13 -7.64
N LEU A 322 -9.89 10.33 -8.26
CA LEU A 322 -10.26 9.34 -9.26
C LEU A 322 -9.82 7.96 -8.78
N ARG A 323 -10.74 7.04 -8.92
CA ARG A 323 -10.80 5.85 -8.11
C ARG A 323 -11.35 4.71 -8.96
N ARG A 324 -10.62 3.59 -9.08
CA ARG A 324 -11.04 2.46 -9.94
C ARG A 324 -10.80 1.10 -9.29
N TRP A 325 -11.87 0.40 -8.90
CA TRP A 325 -11.73 -0.79 -8.09
C TRP A 325 -11.75 -2.07 -8.95
N ILE A 326 -11.16 -3.13 -8.39
CA ILE A 326 -11.25 -4.49 -8.91
C ILE A 326 -11.57 -5.47 -7.77
N ASN A 327 -12.55 -6.35 -7.97
CA ASN A 327 -12.86 -7.48 -7.07
C ASN A 327 -11.79 -8.62 -7.01
N THR A 328 -10.56 -8.43 -7.49
CA THR A 328 -9.70 -9.58 -7.83
C THR A 328 -8.21 -9.43 -7.56
N LEU A 329 -7.74 -10.17 -6.56
CA LEU A 329 -6.47 -10.88 -6.64
C LEU A 329 -6.45 -11.81 -7.87
N PRO A 330 -5.31 -11.96 -8.58
CA PRO A 330 -5.14 -12.98 -9.61
C PRO A 330 -5.63 -14.36 -9.11
N PRO A 331 -6.27 -15.21 -9.93
CA PRO A 331 -6.83 -16.48 -9.47
C PRO A 331 -5.85 -17.32 -8.66
N VAL A 332 -4.62 -17.46 -9.13
CA VAL A 332 -3.54 -18.18 -8.43
C VAL A 332 -3.24 -17.55 -7.07
N GLU A 333 -3.15 -16.23 -7.00
CA GLU A 333 -2.82 -15.52 -5.77
C GLU A 333 -3.98 -15.57 -4.76
N LEU A 334 -5.23 -15.47 -5.23
CA LEU A 334 -6.40 -15.67 -4.38
C LEU A 334 -6.45 -17.10 -3.85
N GLU A 335 -6.25 -18.10 -4.70
CA GLU A 335 -6.27 -19.51 -4.32
C GLU A 335 -5.18 -19.82 -3.28
N GLU A 336 -3.98 -19.26 -3.44
CA GLU A 336 -2.91 -19.35 -2.44
C GLU A 336 -3.34 -18.71 -1.11
N ARG A 337 -3.95 -17.53 -1.13
CA ARG A 337 -4.39 -16.81 0.07
C ARG A 337 -5.54 -17.50 0.80
N LEU A 338 -6.54 -17.95 0.05
CA LEU A 338 -7.63 -18.79 0.55
C LEU A 338 -7.06 -20.10 1.10
N GLY A 339 -6.07 -20.69 0.44
CA GLY A 339 -5.34 -21.87 0.90
C GLY A 339 -4.70 -21.71 2.28
N ARG A 340 -4.21 -20.50 2.62
CA ARG A 340 -3.70 -20.17 3.97
C ARG A 340 -4.82 -20.17 5.02
N CYS A 341 -6.02 -19.77 4.65
CA CYS A 341 -7.18 -19.80 5.55
C CYS A 341 -7.72 -21.22 5.74
N CYS A 342 -7.83 -21.98 4.64
CA CYS A 342 -8.31 -23.35 4.64
C CYS A 342 -7.61 -24.18 3.56
N ALA A 343 -6.91 -25.23 3.97
CA ALA A 343 -6.17 -26.10 3.06
C ALA A 343 -7.05 -27.10 2.27
N ALA A 344 -8.38 -26.96 2.33
CA ALA A 344 -9.34 -27.80 1.62
C ALA A 344 -9.50 -27.33 0.16
N PRO A 345 -9.06 -28.11 -0.85
CA PRO A 345 -9.07 -27.66 -2.25
C PRO A 345 -10.46 -27.32 -2.79
N GLY A 346 -11.47 -28.12 -2.43
CA GLY A 346 -12.86 -27.86 -2.81
C GLY A 346 -13.40 -26.52 -2.29
N TRP A 347 -13.04 -26.14 -1.06
CA TRP A 347 -13.45 -24.85 -0.49
C TRP A 347 -12.75 -23.68 -1.18
N VAL A 348 -11.44 -23.79 -1.42
CA VAL A 348 -10.64 -22.78 -2.13
C VAL A 348 -11.24 -22.51 -3.51
N THR A 349 -11.54 -23.58 -4.26
CA THR A 349 -12.14 -23.50 -5.59
C THR A 349 -13.52 -22.84 -5.55
N ALA A 350 -14.38 -23.25 -4.63
CA ALA A 350 -15.74 -22.71 -4.48
C ALA A 350 -15.72 -21.21 -4.14
N MET A 351 -14.86 -20.80 -3.20
CA MET A 351 -14.69 -19.39 -2.84
C MET A 351 -14.12 -18.55 -3.98
N ALA A 352 -13.16 -19.09 -4.75
CA ALA A 352 -12.61 -18.42 -5.92
C ALA A 352 -13.65 -18.18 -7.02
N GLN A 353 -14.55 -19.15 -7.23
CA GLN A 353 -15.65 -19.10 -8.20
C GLN A 353 -16.84 -18.24 -7.74
N ALA A 354 -17.04 -18.08 -6.44
CA ALA A 354 -18.15 -17.29 -5.89
C ALA A 354 -17.95 -15.77 -6.00
N ARG A 355 -16.78 -15.32 -6.48
CA ARG A 355 -16.51 -13.92 -6.78
C ARG A 355 -17.29 -13.44 -8.01
N PRO A 356 -17.63 -12.14 -8.10
CA PRO A 356 -17.31 -11.06 -7.17
C PRO A 356 -18.23 -11.03 -5.92
N PHE A 357 -17.72 -10.51 -4.80
CA PHE A 357 -18.54 -10.26 -3.61
C PHE A 357 -18.97 -8.79 -3.56
N ALA A 358 -20.27 -8.53 -3.50
CA ALA A 358 -20.79 -7.16 -3.48
C ALA A 358 -20.46 -6.44 -2.15
N ASP A 359 -20.48 -7.17 -1.05
CA ASP A 359 -20.28 -6.71 0.33
C ASP A 359 -19.83 -7.86 1.27
N ARG A 360 -19.51 -7.52 2.52
CA ARG A 360 -19.11 -8.51 3.55
C ARG A 360 -20.20 -9.54 3.85
N ALA A 361 -21.48 -9.17 3.72
CA ALA A 361 -22.59 -10.11 3.93
C ALA A 361 -22.63 -11.19 2.83
N THR A 362 -22.33 -10.81 1.59
CA THR A 362 -22.28 -11.72 0.44
C THR A 362 -21.07 -12.66 0.52
N LEU A 363 -19.91 -12.15 0.94
CA LEU A 363 -18.73 -12.98 1.25
C LEU A 363 -19.04 -14.02 2.34
N ASN A 364 -19.65 -13.59 3.46
CA ASN A 364 -19.99 -14.51 4.55
C ASN A 364 -21.00 -15.58 4.13
N ARG A 365 -21.99 -15.24 3.29
CA ARG A 365 -22.91 -16.24 2.72
C ARG A 365 -22.17 -17.27 1.86
N ALA A 366 -21.23 -16.81 1.01
CA ALA A 366 -20.42 -17.71 0.18
C ALA A 366 -19.50 -18.61 1.02
N LEU A 367 -18.90 -18.05 2.08
CA LEU A 367 -18.10 -18.79 3.07
C LEU A 367 -18.90 -19.95 3.69
N GLU A 368 -20.09 -19.66 4.23
CA GLU A 368 -20.92 -20.67 4.88
C GLU A 368 -21.41 -21.72 3.88
N ALA A 369 -21.80 -21.32 2.66
CA ALA A 369 -22.18 -22.26 1.61
C ALA A 369 -21.03 -23.18 1.20
N ALA A 370 -19.82 -22.63 1.03
CA ALA A 370 -18.63 -23.40 0.65
C ALA A 370 -18.18 -24.37 1.76
N LEU A 371 -18.28 -23.96 3.03
CA LEU A 371 -17.99 -24.83 4.17
C LEU A 371 -19.03 -25.95 4.31
N ALA A 372 -20.31 -25.65 4.12
CA ALA A 372 -21.37 -26.66 4.16
C ALA A 372 -21.26 -27.70 3.02
N ALA A 373 -20.66 -27.32 1.89
CA ALA A 373 -20.47 -28.19 0.72
C ALA A 373 -19.16 -29.00 0.76
N LEU A 374 -18.37 -28.92 1.84
CA LEU A 374 -17.10 -29.65 1.96
C LEU A 374 -17.32 -31.17 1.91
N ARG A 375 -16.63 -31.83 0.99
CA ARG A 375 -16.64 -33.29 0.89
C ARG A 375 -15.67 -33.88 1.91
N PRO A 376 -15.92 -35.12 2.41
CA PRO A 376 -14.98 -35.83 3.29
C PRO A 376 -13.54 -35.88 2.75
N THR A 377 -13.36 -35.98 1.43
CA THR A 377 -12.04 -35.97 0.77
C THR A 377 -11.31 -34.63 0.91
N ASP A 378 -12.04 -33.51 0.82
CA ASP A 378 -11.47 -32.17 0.97
C ASP A 378 -11.07 -31.90 2.42
N LEU A 379 -11.88 -32.36 3.38
CA LEU A 379 -11.59 -32.28 4.80
C LEU A 379 -10.33 -33.08 5.19
N LEU A 380 -10.20 -34.32 4.72
CA LEU A 380 -9.00 -35.13 4.96
C LEU A 380 -7.75 -34.50 4.33
N ALA A 381 -7.87 -33.87 3.16
CA ALA A 381 -6.77 -33.14 2.54
C ALA A 381 -6.34 -31.93 3.38
N ALA A 382 -7.30 -31.20 3.96
CA ALA A 382 -7.01 -30.08 4.86
C ALA A 382 -6.31 -30.54 6.14
N LEU A 383 -6.79 -31.64 6.75
CA LEU A 383 -6.20 -32.21 7.96
C LEU A 383 -4.73 -32.59 7.77
N ARG A 384 -4.36 -33.19 6.63
CA ARG A 384 -2.95 -33.56 6.34
C ARG A 384 -1.98 -32.39 6.28
N ARG A 385 -2.47 -31.18 6.00
CA ARG A 385 -1.67 -29.96 5.88
C ARG A 385 -1.65 -29.13 7.15
N HIS A 386 -2.49 -29.46 8.14
CA HIS A 386 -2.58 -28.69 9.36
C HIS A 386 -1.44 -29.08 10.34
N PRO A 387 -0.85 -28.11 11.07
CA PRO A 387 0.14 -28.43 12.10
C PRO A 387 -0.51 -29.13 13.30
N ARG A 388 0.27 -30.01 13.95
CA ARG A 388 -0.11 -30.69 15.20
C ARG A 388 -0.21 -29.70 16.36
N LEU A 389 -1.17 -29.93 17.25
CA LEU A 389 -1.33 -29.16 18.49
C LEU A 389 -0.21 -29.50 19.47
N GLY A 390 0.60 -28.50 19.84
CA GLY A 390 1.65 -28.62 20.87
C GLY A 390 3.07 -28.95 20.38
N GLU A 391 3.29 -29.13 19.07
CA GLU A 391 4.64 -29.28 18.51
C GLU A 391 5.20 -27.94 18.01
N SER A 392 6.49 -27.67 18.26
CA SER A 392 7.16 -26.49 17.71
C SER A 392 7.24 -26.62 16.18
N THR A 393 6.73 -25.61 15.47
CA THR A 393 6.60 -25.55 14.00
C THR A 393 7.93 -25.55 13.22
N ALA A 394 9.06 -25.86 13.85
CA ALA A 394 10.39 -25.90 13.23
C ALA A 394 10.59 -27.09 12.27
N ALA A 395 9.72 -28.11 12.31
CA ALA A 395 9.90 -29.36 11.57
C ALA A 395 8.89 -29.60 10.42
N ALA A 396 7.93 -28.70 10.17
CA ALA A 396 6.90 -28.88 9.14
C ALA A 396 7.29 -28.19 7.81
N PRO A 397 7.00 -28.79 6.62
CA PRO A 397 7.29 -28.20 5.32
C PRO A 397 6.27 -27.13 4.87
N SER A 398 5.67 -26.39 5.82
CA SER A 398 4.73 -25.30 5.54
C SER A 398 5.44 -23.94 5.52
N GLY A 399 5.01 -23.05 4.62
CA GLY A 399 5.64 -21.74 4.40
C GLY A 399 5.69 -20.86 5.65
N ARG A 400 6.70 -19.97 5.73
CA ARG A 400 7.01 -19.10 6.90
C ARG A 400 5.81 -18.35 7.50
N GLN A 401 4.75 -18.08 6.73
CA GLN A 401 3.61 -17.27 7.17
C GLN A 401 2.48 -18.10 7.85
N GLU A 402 2.23 -19.35 7.42
CA GLU A 402 1.31 -20.28 8.12
C GLU A 402 1.79 -20.57 9.55
N GLN A 403 3.12 -20.57 9.75
CA GLN A 403 3.77 -20.72 11.04
C GLN A 403 3.43 -19.58 12.02
N GLY A 404 3.14 -18.37 11.51
CA GLY A 404 2.75 -17.22 12.33
C GLY A 404 1.33 -17.32 12.88
N TRP A 405 0.37 -17.78 12.07
CA TRP A 405 -1.03 -17.93 12.48
C TRP A 405 -1.22 -19.10 13.45
N SER A 406 -0.58 -20.24 13.18
CA SER A 406 -0.61 -21.40 14.07
C SER A 406 -0.03 -21.11 15.46
N ARG A 407 1.02 -20.29 15.56
CA ARG A 407 1.60 -19.88 16.85
C ARG A 407 0.64 -19.01 17.67
N ALA A 408 -0.06 -18.09 17.02
CA ALA A 408 -1.06 -17.24 17.68
C ALA A 408 -2.31 -18.03 18.10
N GLU A 409 -2.73 -19.00 17.28
CA GLU A 409 -3.92 -19.85 17.52
C GLU A 409 -3.71 -20.83 18.69
N GLN A 410 -2.47 -21.26 18.95
CA GLN A 410 -2.12 -22.24 19.99
C GLN A 410 -1.28 -21.63 21.13
N SER A 411 -1.34 -20.32 21.34
CA SER A 411 -0.51 -19.60 22.31
C SER A 411 -0.66 -20.13 23.75
N CYS A 412 -1.84 -20.66 24.11
CA CYS A 412 -2.08 -21.30 25.40
C CYS A 412 -1.22 -22.56 25.63
N LEU A 413 -0.87 -23.29 24.57
CA LEU A 413 -0.05 -24.51 24.66
C LEU A 413 1.43 -24.20 24.82
N ALA A 414 1.90 -23.04 24.35
CA ALA A 414 3.29 -22.63 24.51
C ALA A 414 3.66 -22.48 26.00
N MET A 415 2.73 -21.92 26.79
CA MET A 415 2.89 -21.66 28.23
C MET A 415 2.40 -22.82 29.12
N ALA A 416 1.94 -23.92 28.54
CA ALA A 416 1.46 -25.07 29.31
C ALA A 416 2.59 -25.74 30.11
N ALA A 417 2.24 -26.26 31.28
CA ALA A 417 3.15 -27.03 32.13
C ALA A 417 3.58 -28.33 31.44
N ASP A 418 4.80 -28.81 31.73
CA ASP A 418 5.38 -30.01 31.10
C ASP A 418 4.49 -31.27 31.19
N PRO A 419 3.78 -31.55 32.31
CA PRO A 419 2.87 -32.71 32.36
C PRO A 419 1.73 -32.64 31.33
N VAL A 420 1.19 -31.44 31.08
CA VAL A 420 0.11 -31.22 30.10
C VAL A 420 0.64 -31.42 28.67
N LYS A 421 1.87 -30.97 28.38
CA LYS A 421 2.53 -31.17 27.09
C LYS A 421 2.78 -32.66 26.80
N VAL A 422 3.24 -33.42 27.80
CA VAL A 422 3.44 -34.87 27.68
C VAL A 422 2.12 -35.61 27.46
N GLN A 423 1.07 -35.25 28.20
CA GLN A 423 -0.26 -35.83 28.03
C GLN A 423 -0.83 -35.54 26.63
N LEU A 424 -0.70 -34.30 26.14
CA LEU A 424 -1.15 -33.91 24.81
C LEU A 424 -0.42 -34.68 23.71
N ALA A 425 0.90 -34.83 23.81
CA ALA A 425 1.71 -35.60 22.85
C ALA A 425 1.28 -37.08 22.79
N ARG A 426 1.04 -37.71 23.95
CA ARG A 426 0.54 -39.08 24.03
C ARG A 426 -0.84 -39.22 23.36
N LEU A 427 -1.77 -38.34 23.71
CA LEU A 427 -3.13 -38.40 23.19
C LEU A 427 -3.20 -38.13 21.68
N ASN A 428 -2.36 -37.23 21.16
CA ASN A 428 -2.23 -37.01 19.71
C ASN A 428 -1.77 -38.29 19.00
N ALA A 429 -0.80 -39.01 19.56
CA ALA A 429 -0.34 -40.29 18.99
C ALA A 429 -1.43 -41.37 19.02
N GLU A 430 -2.20 -41.46 20.11
CA GLU A 430 -3.35 -42.38 20.21
C GLU A 430 -4.46 -42.01 19.20
N TYR A 431 -4.73 -40.71 19.04
CA TYR A 431 -5.70 -40.19 18.08
C TYR A 431 -5.31 -40.50 16.64
N GLU A 432 -4.08 -40.18 16.23
CA GLU A 432 -3.57 -40.46 14.88
C GLU A 432 -3.60 -41.97 14.58
N LYS A 433 -3.28 -42.81 15.56
CA LYS A 433 -3.35 -44.27 15.41
C LYS A 433 -4.77 -44.77 15.19
N LYS A 434 -5.76 -44.18 15.86
CA LYS A 434 -7.17 -44.61 15.77
C LYS A 434 -7.82 -44.14 14.47
N PHE A 435 -7.66 -42.86 14.15
CA PHE A 435 -8.42 -42.23 13.05
C PHE A 435 -7.61 -42.13 11.75
N GLY A 436 -6.28 -42.11 11.81
CA GLY A 436 -5.42 -41.99 10.62
C GLY A 436 -5.25 -40.56 10.12
N TRP A 437 -5.66 -39.56 10.90
CA TRP A 437 -5.42 -38.14 10.66
C TRP A 437 -5.14 -37.42 11.99
N ILE A 438 -4.64 -36.19 11.91
CA ILE A 438 -4.27 -35.40 13.09
C ILE A 438 -5.49 -34.84 13.81
N PHE A 439 -5.35 -34.58 15.12
CA PHE A 439 -6.39 -33.90 15.89
C PHE A 439 -6.46 -32.41 15.53
N LEU A 440 -7.66 -31.94 15.17
CA LEU A 440 -7.93 -30.54 14.83
C LEU A 440 -8.92 -29.94 15.82
N LEU A 441 -8.57 -28.78 16.40
CA LEU A 441 -9.41 -28.02 17.32
C LEU A 441 -9.12 -26.52 17.14
N CYS A 442 -10.17 -25.69 17.14
CA CYS A 442 -10.03 -24.24 17.21
C CYS A 442 -9.57 -23.82 18.62
N ALA A 443 -8.26 -23.80 18.87
CA ALA A 443 -7.67 -23.54 20.18
C ALA A 443 -7.72 -22.06 20.63
N THR A 444 -8.17 -21.15 19.76
CA THR A 444 -8.23 -19.71 20.07
C THR A 444 -9.18 -19.47 21.25
N GLY A 445 -8.66 -18.93 22.35
CA GLY A 445 -9.43 -18.63 23.56
C GLY A 445 -9.60 -19.79 24.55
N LEU A 446 -9.03 -20.96 24.29
CA LEU A 446 -9.06 -22.12 25.18
C LEU A 446 -7.82 -22.19 26.09
N SER A 447 -7.96 -22.82 27.27
CA SER A 447 -6.83 -23.23 28.10
C SER A 447 -6.22 -24.55 27.60
N ALA A 448 -5.00 -24.86 28.00
CA ALA A 448 -4.34 -26.11 27.61
C ALA A 448 -5.09 -27.35 28.13
N GLU A 449 -5.66 -27.27 29.33
CA GLU A 449 -6.48 -28.32 29.94
C GLU A 449 -7.78 -28.54 29.16
N ALA A 450 -8.41 -27.45 28.69
CA ALA A 450 -9.59 -27.55 27.85
C ALA A 450 -9.30 -28.27 26.53
N VAL A 451 -8.14 -27.99 25.91
CA VAL A 451 -7.69 -28.70 24.69
C VAL A 451 -7.56 -30.21 24.95
N VAL A 452 -6.93 -30.59 26.06
CA VAL A 452 -6.78 -32.00 26.46
C VAL A 452 -8.15 -32.66 26.69
N SER A 453 -9.07 -32.01 27.42
CA SER A 453 -10.42 -32.54 27.63
C SER A 453 -11.24 -32.67 26.35
N HIS A 454 -11.02 -31.79 25.35
CA HIS A 454 -11.63 -31.95 24.03
C HIS A 454 -11.07 -33.17 23.29
N LEU A 455 -9.76 -33.38 23.33
CA LEU A 455 -9.08 -34.50 22.70
C LEU A 455 -9.52 -35.84 23.30
N GLU A 456 -9.59 -35.95 24.63
CA GLU A 456 -10.03 -37.17 25.32
C GLU A 456 -11.48 -37.55 24.96
N ARG A 457 -12.40 -36.56 24.96
CA ARG A 457 -13.79 -36.81 24.57
C ARG A 457 -13.92 -37.27 23.13
N ARG A 458 -13.18 -36.63 22.21
CA ARG A 458 -13.22 -36.94 20.77
C ARG A 458 -12.52 -38.25 20.43
N LEU A 459 -11.54 -38.66 21.23
CA LEU A 459 -10.91 -39.97 21.10
C LEU A 459 -11.91 -41.12 21.32
N ALA A 460 -12.99 -40.91 22.08
CA ALA A 460 -14.03 -41.91 22.30
C ALA A 460 -15.04 -42.05 21.15
N ALA A 461 -15.11 -41.07 20.22
CA ALA A 461 -16.07 -41.08 19.12
C ALA A 461 -15.76 -42.17 18.07
N ASP A 462 -16.78 -42.55 17.30
CA ASP A 462 -16.57 -43.33 16.07
C ASP A 462 -15.95 -42.45 14.97
N PRO A 463 -15.31 -43.04 13.95
CA PRO A 463 -14.62 -42.28 12.91
C PRO A 463 -15.50 -41.32 12.10
N GLU A 464 -16.79 -41.62 11.93
CA GLU A 464 -17.71 -40.80 11.13
C GLU A 464 -18.13 -39.55 11.92
N ALA A 465 -18.54 -39.74 13.18
CA ALA A 465 -18.85 -38.65 14.10
C ALA A 465 -17.63 -37.75 14.35
N GLU A 466 -16.44 -38.34 14.44
CA GLU A 466 -15.21 -37.58 14.65
C GLU A 466 -14.80 -36.76 13.42
N LEU A 467 -14.98 -37.30 12.22
CA LEU A 467 -14.74 -36.56 10.99
C LEU A 467 -15.72 -35.37 10.86
N ALA A 468 -16.98 -35.55 11.22
CA ALA A 468 -17.96 -34.46 11.27
C ALA A 468 -17.56 -33.37 12.29
N ALA A 469 -17.10 -33.77 13.48
CA ALA A 469 -16.59 -32.85 14.50
C ALA A 469 -15.36 -32.07 14.00
N ALA A 470 -14.43 -32.74 13.32
CA ALA A 470 -13.26 -32.09 12.72
C ALA A 470 -13.65 -31.04 11.66
N GLY A 471 -14.72 -31.28 10.89
CA GLY A 471 -15.26 -30.33 9.93
C GLY A 471 -15.78 -29.04 10.59
N VAL A 472 -16.45 -29.15 11.73
CA VAL A 472 -16.92 -27.99 12.51
C VAL A 472 -15.75 -27.14 13.01
N GLU A 473 -14.69 -27.79 13.50
CA GLU A 473 -13.48 -27.10 13.96
C GLU A 473 -12.72 -26.43 12.81
N LEU A 474 -12.62 -27.10 11.65
CA LEU A 474 -12.02 -26.50 10.45
C LEU A 474 -12.79 -25.25 10.02
N ALA A 475 -14.12 -25.30 10.05
CA ALA A 475 -14.97 -24.15 9.75
C ALA A 475 -14.73 -22.98 10.73
N ALA A 476 -14.62 -23.26 12.03
CA ALA A 476 -14.32 -22.24 13.04
C ALA A 476 -12.95 -21.57 12.81
N ILE A 477 -11.90 -22.36 12.54
CA ILE A 477 -10.55 -21.85 12.20
C ILE A 477 -10.60 -21.01 10.92
N THR A 478 -11.30 -21.51 9.89
CA THR A 478 -11.40 -20.82 8.60
C THR A 478 -12.06 -19.45 8.73
N ARG A 479 -13.13 -19.33 9.53
CA ARG A 479 -13.80 -18.04 9.82
C ARG A 479 -12.84 -17.05 10.47
N LEU A 480 -12.13 -17.46 11.51
CA LEU A 480 -11.17 -16.59 12.22
C LEU A 480 -10.02 -16.15 11.33
N ARG A 481 -9.48 -17.07 10.51
CA ARG A 481 -8.40 -16.75 9.57
C ARG A 481 -8.86 -15.82 8.45
N LEU A 482 -10.05 -16.04 7.88
CA LEU A 482 -10.60 -15.17 6.86
C LEU A 482 -10.89 -13.77 7.43
N GLU A 483 -11.46 -13.69 8.63
CA GLU A 483 -11.69 -12.40 9.30
C GLU A 483 -10.38 -11.63 9.53
N ARG A 484 -9.33 -12.32 10.00
CA ARG A 484 -8.00 -11.72 10.18
C ARG A 484 -7.39 -11.25 8.86
N LEU A 485 -7.56 -12.03 7.79
CA LEU A 485 -7.14 -11.63 6.44
C LEU A 485 -7.86 -10.34 6.03
N MET A 486 -9.12 -10.14 6.38
CA MET A 486 -9.87 -8.93 6.01
C MET A 486 -9.59 -7.69 6.87
N THR A 487 -8.95 -7.84 8.03
CA THR A 487 -8.82 -6.74 9.02
C THR A 487 -7.41 -6.18 9.15
N ARG A 488 -6.43 -6.72 8.43
CA ARG A 488 -5.02 -6.36 8.62
C ARG A 488 -4.53 -5.25 7.72
#